data_AF-A0A6M3IT85-F1
#
_entry.id   AF-A0A6M3IT85-F1
#
_cell.length_a   1.000
_cell.length_b   1.000
_cell.length_c   1.000
_cell.angle_alpha   90.00
_cell.angle_beta   90.00
_cell.angle_gamma   90.00
#
_symmetry.space_group_name_H-M   'P 1'
#
loop_
_entity.id
_entity.type
_entity.pdbx_description
1 polymer ?
#
loop_
_entity_poly.entity_id
_entity_poly.type
_entity_poly.pdbx_seq_one_letter_code
_entity_poly.pdbx_strand_id
1 'polypeptide(L)'
;MTEKQDELMLTKEEREECVPSEKELDDYVNTPDDEIAGRIRGEISPENFRRMAHVILYSENLERKAIAKCRQHYRDKINRLITKLDKGIMLDQLPNGAVRVNQKWWREIKAEYQEGK
;
A
#
# COMPACT_ATOMS: atom_id res chain seq x y z
N MET A 1 19.56 7.08 -10.07
CA MET A 1 18.47 6.97 -9.07
C MET A 1 18.81 5.79 -8.19
N THR A 2 18.76 5.97 -6.88
CA THR A 2 19.32 5.02 -5.90
C THR A 2 18.44 3.78 -5.75
N GLU A 3 19.05 2.58 -5.76
CA GLU A 3 18.44 1.22 -5.63
C GLU A 3 17.27 1.10 -4.62
N LYS A 4 17.23 1.98 -3.60
CA LYS A 4 16.16 2.04 -2.59
C LYS A 4 14.79 2.46 -3.12
N GLN A 5 14.71 3.20 -4.24
CA GLN A 5 13.42 3.56 -4.84
C GLN A 5 12.82 2.38 -5.61
N ASP A 6 13.65 1.52 -6.20
CA ASP A 6 13.18 0.39 -7.00
C ASP A 6 12.56 -0.73 -6.14
N GLU A 7 13.01 -0.88 -4.88
CA GLU A 7 12.46 -1.89 -3.95
C GLU A 7 10.98 -1.68 -3.60
N LEU A 8 10.48 -0.45 -3.70
CA LEU A 8 9.09 -0.10 -3.36
C LEU A 8 8.18 0.01 -4.58
N MET A 9 8.74 -0.06 -5.80
CA MET A 9 7.96 0.01 -7.03
C MET A 9 7.35 -1.36 -7.36
N LEU A 10 6.10 -1.37 -7.83
CA LEU A 10 5.50 -2.60 -8.36
C LEU A 10 6.21 -3.03 -9.64
N THR A 11 6.59 -4.31 -9.72
CA THR A 11 7.12 -4.93 -10.94
C THR A 11 6.07 -4.97 -12.04
N LYS A 12 6.48 -5.33 -13.26
CA LYS A 12 5.54 -5.45 -14.38
C LYS A 12 4.51 -6.53 -14.10
N GLU A 13 4.95 -7.69 -13.61
CA GLU A 13 4.10 -8.82 -13.25
C GLU A 13 3.12 -8.45 -12.14
N GLU A 14 3.58 -7.71 -11.12
CA GLU A 14 2.70 -7.25 -10.04
C GLU A 14 1.60 -6.30 -10.54
N ARG A 15 1.89 -5.49 -11.56
CA ARG A 15 0.91 -4.60 -12.21
C ARG A 15 -0.07 -5.38 -13.09
N GLU A 16 0.39 -6.41 -13.80
CA GLU A 16 -0.49 -7.27 -14.61
C GLU A 16 -1.51 -7.99 -13.72
N GLU A 17 -1.12 -8.41 -12.52
CA GLU A 17 -2.04 -8.95 -11.51
C GLU A 17 -3.05 -7.93 -10.94
N CYS A 18 -2.90 -6.64 -11.23
CA CYS A 18 -3.87 -5.60 -10.81
C CYS A 18 -4.99 -5.41 -11.84
N VAL A 19 -4.88 -6.00 -13.03
CA VAL A 19 -5.91 -5.92 -14.07
C VAL A 19 -7.20 -6.53 -13.52
N PRO A 20 -8.31 -5.77 -13.47
CA PRO A 20 -9.57 -6.27 -12.94
C PRO A 20 -10.10 -7.41 -13.81
N SER A 21 -10.66 -8.42 -13.18
CA SER A 21 -11.34 -9.51 -13.86
C SER A 21 -12.66 -9.04 -14.49
N GLU A 22 -13.13 -9.77 -15.50
CA GLU A 22 -14.44 -9.51 -16.12
C GLU A 22 -15.58 -9.51 -15.10
N LYS A 23 -15.50 -10.39 -14.09
CA LYS A 23 -16.47 -10.43 -13.00
C LYS A 23 -16.45 -9.16 -12.15
N GLU A 24 -15.28 -8.66 -11.77
CA GLU A 24 -15.17 -7.41 -10.98
C GLU A 24 -15.68 -6.21 -11.78
N LEU A 25 -15.44 -6.19 -13.09
CA LEU A 25 -15.99 -5.18 -13.99
C LEU A 25 -17.51 -5.24 -14.03
N ASP A 26 -18.08 -6.43 -14.18
CA ASP A 26 -19.54 -6.61 -14.20
C ASP A 26 -20.17 -6.24 -12.86
N ASP A 27 -19.57 -6.66 -11.74
CA ASP A 27 -20.05 -6.32 -10.41
C ASP A 27 -20.03 -4.79 -10.21
N TYR A 28 -18.92 -4.11 -10.54
CA TYR A 28 -18.82 -2.65 -10.44
C TYR A 28 -19.81 -1.92 -11.35
N VAL A 29 -19.93 -2.35 -12.61
CA VAL A 29 -20.83 -1.74 -13.59
C VAL A 29 -22.29 -1.91 -13.18
N ASN A 30 -22.63 -3.00 -12.49
CA ASN A 30 -24.01 -3.30 -12.09
C ASN A 30 -24.36 -2.85 -10.67
N THR A 31 -23.37 -2.49 -9.84
CA THR A 31 -23.60 -2.06 -8.45
C THR A 31 -24.31 -0.70 -8.42
N PRO A 32 -25.47 -0.55 -7.77
CA PRO A 32 -26.29 0.67 -7.80
C PRO A 32 -25.85 1.78 -6.82
N ASP A 33 -24.67 1.65 -6.20
CA ASP A 33 -24.38 2.32 -4.91
C ASP A 33 -24.00 3.81 -5.00
N ASP A 34 -23.86 4.40 -6.18
CA ASP A 34 -23.41 5.78 -6.31
C ASP A 34 -24.31 6.59 -7.24
N GLU A 35 -24.93 7.66 -6.70
CA GLU A 35 -25.72 8.62 -7.48
C GLU A 35 -24.89 9.21 -8.64
N ILE A 36 -23.58 9.33 -8.46
CA ILE A 36 -22.65 9.79 -9.48
C ILE A 36 -22.51 8.74 -10.59
N ALA A 37 -22.33 7.47 -10.23
CA ALA A 37 -22.23 6.38 -11.20
C ALA A 37 -23.55 6.20 -11.98
N GLY A 38 -24.69 6.35 -11.30
CA GLY A 38 -26.02 6.34 -11.92
C GLY A 38 -26.21 7.46 -12.95
N ARG A 39 -25.79 8.69 -12.63
CA ARG A 39 -25.85 9.82 -13.57
C ARG A 39 -24.94 9.60 -14.78
N ILE A 40 -23.68 9.21 -14.54
CA ILE A 40 -22.71 8.97 -15.62
C ILE A 40 -23.22 7.88 -16.57
N ARG A 41 -23.81 6.78 -16.06
CA ARG A 41 -24.39 5.72 -16.91
C ARG A 41 -25.47 6.22 -17.88
N GLY A 42 -26.22 7.25 -17.51
CA GLY A 42 -27.23 7.86 -18.39
C GLY A 42 -26.64 8.83 -19.41
N GLU A 43 -25.42 9.33 -19.17
CA GLU A 43 -24.77 10.36 -19.99
C GLU A 43 -23.77 9.80 -21.01
N ILE A 44 -23.19 8.62 -20.75
CA ILE A 44 -22.21 7.98 -21.65
C ILE A 44 -22.65 6.60 -22.12
N SER A 45 -22.04 6.12 -23.21
CA SER A 45 -22.31 4.77 -23.70
C SER A 45 -21.88 3.69 -22.70
N PRO A 46 -22.56 2.54 -22.66
CA PRO A 46 -22.19 1.42 -21.79
C PRO A 46 -20.73 0.97 -21.97
N GLU A 47 -20.22 1.01 -23.21
CA GLU A 47 -18.84 0.67 -23.53
C GLU A 47 -17.85 1.66 -22.89
N ASN A 48 -18.12 2.96 -22.98
CA ASN A 48 -17.28 3.98 -22.37
C ASN A 48 -17.32 3.90 -20.84
N PHE A 49 -18.49 3.64 -20.26
CA PHE A 49 -18.63 3.42 -18.83
C PHE A 49 -17.82 2.19 -18.37
N ARG A 50 -17.86 1.08 -19.13
CA ARG A 50 -17.06 -0.10 -18.84
C ARG A 50 -15.55 0.18 -18.92
N ARG A 51 -15.09 0.96 -19.89
CA ARG A 51 -13.68 1.39 -19.98
C ARG A 51 -13.27 2.25 -18.78
N MET A 52 -14.12 3.16 -18.33
CA MET A 52 -13.88 3.95 -17.12
C MET A 52 -13.82 3.06 -15.87
N ALA A 53 -14.77 2.14 -15.72
CA ALA A 53 -14.77 1.16 -14.63
C ALA A 53 -13.46 0.36 -14.59
N HIS A 54 -12.95 -0.06 -15.74
CA HIS A 54 -11.65 -0.73 -15.83
C HIS A 54 -10.51 0.15 -15.31
N VAL A 55 -10.45 1.42 -15.72
CA VAL A 55 -9.40 2.34 -15.24
C VAL A 55 -9.49 2.54 -13.73
N ILE A 56 -10.70 2.76 -13.21
CA ILE A 56 -10.94 2.97 -11.77
C ILE A 56 -10.49 1.75 -10.96
N LEU A 57 -11.01 0.56 -11.29
CA LEU A 57 -10.68 -0.67 -10.59
C LEU A 57 -9.19 -1.00 -10.70
N TYR A 58 -8.59 -0.81 -11.87
CA TYR A 58 -7.16 -1.01 -12.05
C TYR A 58 -6.33 -0.06 -11.17
N SER A 59 -6.70 1.21 -11.11
CA SER A 59 -6.05 2.19 -10.24
C SER A 59 -6.20 1.85 -8.76
N GLU A 60 -7.38 1.42 -8.32
CA GLU A 60 -7.61 0.96 -6.94
C GLU A 60 -6.77 -0.28 -6.61
N ASN A 61 -6.72 -1.26 -7.50
CA ASN A 61 -5.93 -2.47 -7.33
C ASN A 61 -4.43 -2.15 -7.23
N LEU A 62 -3.94 -1.25 -8.09
CA LEU A 62 -2.56 -0.76 -8.03
C LEU A 62 -2.26 -0.10 -6.68
N GLU A 63 -3.14 0.78 -6.20
CA GLU A 63 -2.95 1.45 -4.91
C GLU A 63 -2.93 0.45 -3.76
N ARG A 64 -3.90 -0.47 -3.69
CA ARG A 64 -3.96 -1.52 -2.67
C ARG A 64 -2.69 -2.36 -2.66
N LYS A 65 -2.20 -2.76 -3.84
CA LYS A 65 -1.00 -3.58 -3.96
C LYS A 65 0.27 -2.82 -3.59
N ALA A 66 0.39 -1.57 -4.01
CA ALA A 66 1.50 -0.71 -3.63
C ALA A 66 1.56 -0.50 -2.10
N ILE A 67 0.41 -0.24 -1.47
CA ILE A 67 0.30 -0.12 -0.01
C ILE A 67 0.71 -1.43 0.67
N ALA A 68 0.24 -2.58 0.18
CA ALA A 68 0.59 -3.89 0.73
C ALA A 68 2.10 -4.16 0.64
N LYS A 69 2.73 -3.85 -0.51
CA LYS A 69 4.17 -3.98 -0.71
C LYS A 69 4.97 -3.08 0.23
N CYS A 70 4.58 -1.81 0.34
CA CYS A 70 5.18 -0.88 1.30
C CYS A 70 5.09 -1.42 2.74
N ARG A 71 3.90 -1.87 3.16
CA ARG A 71 3.69 -2.45 4.51
C ARG A 71 4.59 -3.67 4.75
N GLN A 72 4.67 -4.58 3.77
CA GLN A 72 5.51 -5.77 3.88
C GLN A 72 7.00 -5.41 3.98
N HIS A 73 7.49 -4.49 3.15
CA HIS A 73 8.87 -4.01 3.20
C HIS A 73 9.23 -3.47 4.60
N TYR A 74 8.39 -2.60 5.17
CA TYR A 74 8.64 -2.05 6.51
C TYR A 74 8.56 -3.12 7.61
N ARG A 75 7.63 -4.07 7.50
CA ARG A 75 7.53 -5.20 8.43
C ARG A 75 8.80 -6.05 8.42
N ASP A 76 9.31 -6.40 7.24
CA ASP A 76 10.55 -7.18 7.11
C ASP A 76 11.75 -6.43 7.67
N LYS A 77 11.81 -5.10 7.47
CA LYS A 77 12.85 -4.26 8.04
C LYS A 77 12.79 -4.23 9.57
N ILE A 78 11.60 -4.14 10.17
CA ILE A 78 11.41 -4.20 11.62
C ILE A 78 11.83 -5.57 12.16
N ASN A 79 11.37 -6.67 11.53
CA ASN A 79 11.74 -8.02 11.94
C ASN A 79 13.25 -8.25 11.91
N ARG A 80 13.95 -7.76 10.88
CA ARG A 80 15.42 -7.81 10.81
C ARG A 80 16.09 -7.03 11.94
N LEU A 81 15.50 -5.93 12.41
CA LEU A 81 16.03 -5.18 13.55
C LEU A 81 15.79 -5.92 14.86
N ILE A 82 14.60 -6.50 15.05
CA ILE A 82 14.26 -7.33 16.22
C ILE A 82 15.23 -8.53 16.31
N THR A 83 15.43 -9.29 15.23
CA THR A 83 16.38 -10.41 15.21
C THR A 83 17.81 -9.99 15.57
N LYS A 84 18.23 -8.76 15.24
CA LYS A 84 19.55 -8.25 15.62
C LYS A 84 19.61 -7.94 17.11
N LEU A 85 18.58 -7.30 17.66
CA LEU A 85 18.47 -7.01 19.09
C LEU A 85 18.42 -8.31 19.92
N ASP A 86 17.66 -9.32 19.48
CA ASP A 86 17.58 -10.64 20.13
C ASP A 86 18.93 -11.37 20.16
N LYS A 87 19.80 -11.10 19.18
CA LYS A 87 21.17 -11.61 19.13
C LYS A 87 22.15 -10.82 20.01
N GLY A 88 21.65 -9.87 20.81
CA GLY A 88 22.46 -9.03 21.70
C GLY A 88 23.21 -7.90 20.99
N ILE A 89 22.87 -7.59 19.72
CA ILE A 89 23.44 -6.44 19.02
C ILE A 89 22.79 -5.18 19.59
N MET A 90 23.57 -4.36 20.30
CA MET A 90 23.10 -3.13 20.91
C MET A 90 22.72 -2.08 19.85
N LEU A 91 21.80 -1.18 20.18
CA LEU A 91 21.28 -0.17 19.25
C LEU A 91 22.38 0.74 18.66
N ASP A 92 23.46 0.99 19.41
CA ASP A 92 24.63 1.78 19.01
C ASP A 92 25.54 1.06 17.99
N GLN A 93 25.41 -0.26 17.85
CA GLN A 93 26.12 -1.07 16.85
C GLN A 93 25.37 -1.16 15.51
N LEU A 94 24.14 -0.62 15.44
CA LEU A 94 23.36 -0.57 14.21
C LEU A 94 23.79 0.63 13.35
N PRO A 95 23.83 0.50 12.01
CA PRO A 95 24.16 1.62 11.14
C PRO A 95 23.21 2.80 11.38
N ASN A 96 23.77 4.02 11.41
CA ASN A 96 23.12 5.28 11.85
C ASN A 96 21.68 5.52 11.33
N GLY A 97 21.31 4.99 10.17
CA GLY A 97 19.95 5.09 9.63
C GLY A 97 18.91 4.23 10.35
N ALA A 98 19.28 3.08 10.94
CA ALA A 98 18.40 2.22 11.71
C ALA A 98 18.14 2.77 13.13
N VAL A 99 19.16 3.39 13.73
CA VAL A 99 19.09 4.02 15.06
C VAL A 99 18.13 5.22 15.06
N ARG A 100 18.17 6.07 14.01
CA ARG A 100 17.25 7.22 13.90
C ARG A 100 15.78 6.82 13.77
N VAL A 101 15.48 5.77 13.00
CA VAL A 101 14.11 5.26 12.85
C VAL A 101 13.62 4.69 14.19
N ASN A 102 14.48 3.92 14.87
CA ASN A 102 14.14 3.35 16.17
C ASN A 102 13.93 4.43 17.25
N GLN A 103 14.77 5.47 17.29
CA GLN A 103 14.62 6.57 18.26
C GLN A 103 13.38 7.44 18.03
N LYS A 104 13.04 7.77 16.77
CA LYS A 104 11.84 8.56 16.49
C LYS A 104 10.57 7.78 16.84
N TRP A 105 10.51 6.53 16.40
CA TRP A 105 9.37 5.64 16.64
C TRP A 105 9.21 5.30 18.13
N TRP A 106 10.32 5.09 18.84
CA TRP A 106 10.31 4.88 20.30
C TRP A 106 9.82 6.12 21.07
N ARG A 107 10.13 7.34 20.60
CA ARG A 107 9.58 8.57 21.20
C ARG A 107 8.07 8.69 20.97
N GLU A 108 7.59 8.35 19.78
CA GLU A 108 6.16 8.38 19.44
C GLU A 108 5.39 7.36 20.29
N ILE A 109 5.85 6.10 20.38
CA ILE A 109 5.24 5.07 21.24
C ILE A 109 5.28 5.47 22.72
N LYS A 110 6.39 6.06 23.19
CA LYS A 110 6.51 6.51 24.58
C LYS A 110 5.58 7.68 24.90
N ALA A 111 5.34 8.59 23.95
CA ALA A 111 4.39 9.68 24.11
C ALA A 111 2.96 9.14 24.24
N GLU A 112 2.56 8.23 23.35
CA GLU A 112 1.25 7.55 23.42
C GLU A 112 1.04 6.79 24.74
N TYR A 113 2.09 6.16 25.27
CA TYR A 113 2.02 5.41 26.54
C TYR A 113 2.04 6.29 27.80
N GLN A 114 2.53 7.54 27.71
CA GLN A 114 2.59 8.48 28.83
C GLN A 114 1.35 9.38 28.91
N GLU A 115 0.67 9.63 27.78
CA GLU A 115 -0.59 10.39 27.74
C GLU A 115 -1.83 9.53 28.02
N GLY A 116 -1.70 8.20 27.96
CA GLY A 116 -2.77 7.23 28.29
C GLY A 116 -2.86 6.81 29.77
N LYS A 117 -2.31 7.58 30.71
CA LYS A 117 -2.41 7.33 32.16
C LYS A 117 -2.97 8.53 32.92
#